data_AF-A0A7C3ND01-F1
#
_entry.id   AF-A0A7C3ND01-F1
#
_cell.length_a   1.000
_cell.length_b   1.000
_cell.length_c   1.000
_cell.angle_alpha   90.00
_cell.angle_beta   90.00
_cell.angle_gamma   90.00
#
_symmetry.space_group_name_H-M   'P 1'
#
loop_
_entity.id
_entity.type
_entity.pdbx_description
1 polymer ?
#
loop_
_entity_poly.entity_id
_entity_poly.type
_entity_poly.pdbx_seq_one_letter_code
_entity_poly.pdbx_strand_id
1 'polypeptide(L)'
;MSRLTPKEQEKNGQAVIRDFHVMAESDATGINRYGVLRMDVDSLGQLLSGDKLLYTDLIHISALSARLDYFFGAVLDKICQAKAESWRQSTQAWEGQLKKVYPPADQRKVPYIIYAGGDDLFIVSTWDVLPHLAREIRQKFGEFCLDRLTMSGGIAIGRPKFPLYKTAEQAGQALEQSKGREVNDQFNLVGQKDALTFLGTTLSWTDLDAAQDLVQKLTDLLVGPAGDHAPRSLLQMLNYVAQLYQLEAGPTLEGETIKLGRWLPTLHYGIRRFQRRLPASLKPKVAALPLSILELNGPANNASKLRRSIRDQLSRVRTGWTTIRYLALPVRWTEYLTRKEE
;
A
#
# COMPACT_ATOMS: atom_id res chain seq x y z
N MET A 1 18.28 -22.14 -0.91
CA MET A 1 17.88 -21.27 0.23
C MET A 1 18.35 -19.87 -0.07
N SER A 2 17.43 -18.91 -0.18
CA SER A 2 17.72 -17.50 -0.43
C SER A 2 18.71 -16.95 0.61
N ARG A 3 19.62 -16.07 0.18
CA ARG A 3 20.62 -15.40 1.04
C ARG A 3 19.99 -14.39 2.02
N LEU A 4 18.68 -14.16 1.94
CA LEU A 4 17.93 -13.17 2.72
C LEU A 4 17.20 -13.73 3.92
N THR A 5 17.78 -14.70 4.63
CA THR A 5 17.20 -15.12 5.91
C THR A 5 17.80 -14.25 7.03
N PRO A 6 17.04 -13.28 7.59
CA PRO A 6 17.49 -12.52 8.74
C PRO A 6 17.99 -13.43 9.86
N LYS A 7 19.18 -13.12 10.34
CA LYS A 7 19.94 -13.90 11.31
C LYS A 7 20.15 -13.06 12.57
N GLU A 8 19.82 -13.63 13.72
CA GLU A 8 20.10 -13.06 15.03
C GLU A 8 21.51 -13.51 15.50
N GLN A 9 22.27 -12.63 16.14
CA GLN A 9 23.53 -12.99 16.79
C GLN A 9 23.25 -13.42 18.23
N GLU A 10 23.37 -14.72 18.52
CA GLU A 10 23.46 -15.21 19.91
C GLU A 10 24.91 -15.18 20.43
N LYS A 11 25.05 -15.19 21.77
CA LYS A 11 26.31 -15.19 22.54
C LYS A 11 27.32 -16.29 22.17
N ASN A 12 26.95 -17.27 21.33
CA ASN A 12 27.78 -18.39 20.90
C ASN A 12 28.16 -18.38 19.40
N GLY A 13 27.92 -17.29 18.66
CA GLY A 13 28.44 -17.12 17.30
C GLY A 13 27.74 -17.92 16.18
N GLN A 14 26.63 -18.60 16.47
CA GLN A 14 25.76 -19.21 15.45
C GLN A 14 24.61 -18.27 15.08
N ALA A 15 24.40 -18.13 13.79
CA ALA A 15 23.41 -17.22 13.22
C ALA A 15 22.04 -17.92 13.14
N VAL A 16 21.12 -17.57 14.04
CA VAL A 16 19.78 -18.18 14.16
C VAL A 16 18.77 -17.44 13.29
N ILE A 17 17.95 -18.17 12.53
CA ILE A 17 16.87 -17.59 11.71
C ILE A 17 15.83 -16.95 12.64
N ARG A 18 15.48 -15.68 12.39
CA ARG A 18 14.52 -14.97 13.25
C ARG A 18 13.11 -15.51 13.08
N ASP A 19 12.43 -15.75 14.21
CA ASP A 19 11.03 -16.16 14.21
C ASP A 19 10.11 -15.02 13.74
N PHE A 20 9.07 -15.35 12.99
CA PHE A 20 8.00 -14.44 12.59
C PHE A 20 7.30 -13.80 13.78
N HIS A 21 7.19 -14.52 14.90
CA HIS A 21 6.67 -13.99 16.16
C HIS A 21 7.51 -12.79 16.63
N VAL A 22 8.83 -12.98 16.69
CA VAL A 22 9.79 -11.94 17.12
C VAL A 22 9.80 -10.77 16.13
N MET A 23 9.74 -11.05 14.82
CA MET A 23 9.66 -10.01 13.79
C MET A 23 8.40 -9.15 13.95
N ALA A 24 7.24 -9.77 14.14
CA ALA A 24 5.97 -9.06 14.34
C ALA A 24 5.98 -8.22 15.63
N GLU A 25 6.55 -8.75 16.72
CA GLU A 25 6.56 -8.07 18.02
C GLU A 25 7.69 -7.07 18.20
N SER A 26 8.80 -7.16 17.48
CA SER A 26 9.97 -6.30 17.74
C SER A 26 10.25 -5.31 16.61
N ASP A 27 9.93 -5.70 15.37
CA ASP A 27 10.35 -4.95 14.18
C ASP A 27 9.19 -4.22 13.50
N ALA A 28 7.94 -4.64 13.70
CA ALA A 28 6.79 -4.00 13.05
C ALA A 28 6.49 -2.60 13.60
N THR A 29 6.18 -1.67 12.70
CA THR A 29 5.70 -0.33 13.07
C THR A 29 4.22 -0.34 13.42
N GLY A 30 3.87 0.30 14.54
CA GLY A 30 2.49 0.41 15.00
C GLY A 30 1.98 -0.88 15.61
N ILE A 31 1.04 -1.55 14.96
CA ILE A 31 0.53 -2.85 15.40
C ILE A 31 1.56 -3.97 15.24
N ASN A 32 1.64 -4.88 16.22
CA ASN A 32 2.55 -6.02 16.21
C ASN A 32 2.02 -7.11 15.29
N ARG A 33 2.25 -6.97 13.97
CA ARG A 33 1.79 -7.93 12.97
C ARG A 33 2.92 -8.27 12.01
N TYR A 34 2.97 -9.53 11.59
CA TYR A 34 3.66 -9.87 10.35
C TYR A 34 2.69 -9.71 9.19
N GLY A 35 3.21 -9.65 7.99
CA GLY A 35 2.41 -9.74 6.78
C GLY A 35 3.00 -10.75 5.82
N VAL A 36 2.15 -11.15 4.88
CA VAL A 36 2.48 -12.05 3.79
C VAL A 36 2.08 -11.35 2.50
N LEU A 37 3.02 -11.30 1.56
CA LEU A 37 2.84 -10.76 0.22
C LEU A 37 2.92 -11.92 -0.77
N ARG A 38 1.86 -12.07 -1.58
CA ARG A 38 1.86 -12.89 -2.78
C ARG A 38 1.79 -12.01 -4.01
N MET A 39 2.61 -12.27 -5.02
CA MET A 39 2.53 -11.58 -6.30
C MET A 39 2.70 -12.56 -7.44
N ASP A 40 2.08 -12.28 -8.57
CA ASP A 40 2.10 -13.12 -9.75
C ASP A 40 2.21 -12.27 -11.01
N VAL A 41 2.98 -12.74 -12.00
CA VAL A 41 3.10 -12.07 -13.31
C VAL A 41 1.82 -12.27 -14.11
N ASP A 42 1.22 -11.16 -14.51
CA ASP A 42 -0.07 -11.18 -15.18
C ASP A 42 0.04 -11.81 -16.57
N SER A 43 -0.74 -12.86 -16.79
CA SER A 43 -0.94 -13.48 -18.10
C SER A 43 0.35 -14.06 -18.72
N LEU A 44 1.34 -14.43 -17.89
CA LEU A 44 2.57 -15.02 -18.37
C LEU A 44 2.33 -16.34 -19.13
N GLY A 45 1.42 -17.19 -18.64
CA GLY A 45 1.06 -18.44 -19.33
C GLY A 45 0.54 -18.22 -20.75
N GLN A 46 -0.31 -17.20 -20.97
CA GLN A 46 -0.81 -16.82 -22.30
C GLN A 46 0.30 -16.26 -23.20
N LEU A 47 1.27 -15.56 -22.61
CA LEU A 47 2.40 -15.03 -23.34
C LEU A 47 3.33 -16.16 -23.80
N LEU A 48 3.62 -17.13 -22.92
CA LEU A 48 4.47 -18.28 -23.22
C LEU A 48 3.81 -19.28 -24.18
N SER A 49 2.47 -19.35 -24.22
CA SER A 49 1.76 -20.16 -25.21
C SER A 49 1.77 -19.57 -26.63
N GLY A 50 2.28 -18.34 -26.78
CA GLY A 50 2.59 -17.73 -28.07
C GLY A 50 1.57 -16.74 -28.62
N ASP A 51 0.50 -16.43 -27.88
CA ASP A 51 -0.55 -15.51 -28.35
C ASP A 51 -0.08 -14.06 -28.50
N LYS A 52 0.96 -13.66 -27.76
CA LYS A 52 1.43 -12.25 -27.69
C LYS A 52 2.90 -12.06 -28.03
N LEU A 53 3.61 -13.12 -28.39
CA LEU A 53 5.02 -13.06 -28.74
C LEU A 53 5.19 -12.94 -30.25
N LEU A 54 6.09 -12.04 -30.68
CA LEU A 54 6.53 -11.96 -32.08
C LEU A 54 7.28 -13.24 -32.51
N TYR A 55 7.91 -13.92 -31.56
CA TYR A 55 8.70 -15.14 -31.76
C TYR A 55 8.36 -16.15 -30.65
N THR A 56 7.92 -17.34 -31.04
CA THR A 56 7.46 -18.42 -30.14
C THR A 56 8.37 -19.65 -30.19
N ASP A 57 9.52 -19.54 -30.84
CA ASP A 57 10.52 -20.59 -30.88
C ASP A 57 11.19 -20.79 -29.52
N LEU A 58 11.69 -22.00 -29.33
CA LEU A 58 12.28 -22.46 -28.08
C LEU A 58 13.39 -21.54 -27.57
N ILE A 59 14.16 -20.92 -28.47
CA ILE A 59 15.29 -20.05 -28.10
C ILE A 59 14.77 -18.80 -27.38
N HIS A 60 13.76 -18.12 -27.93
CA HIS A 60 13.19 -16.91 -27.34
C HIS A 60 12.47 -17.21 -26.02
N ILE A 61 11.70 -18.31 -25.95
CA ILE A 61 11.04 -18.74 -24.71
C ILE A 61 12.06 -19.07 -23.62
N SER A 62 13.16 -19.76 -23.97
CA SER A 62 14.23 -20.09 -23.03
C SER A 62 14.96 -18.82 -22.54
N ALA A 63 15.23 -17.88 -23.44
CA ALA A 63 15.86 -16.61 -23.10
C ALA A 63 14.97 -15.76 -22.17
N LEU A 64 13.66 -15.70 -22.43
CA LEU A 64 12.69 -15.02 -21.56
C LEU A 64 12.65 -15.67 -20.17
N SER A 65 12.54 -17.00 -20.11
CA SER A 65 12.51 -17.75 -18.85
C SER A 65 13.77 -17.49 -18.03
N ALA A 66 14.96 -17.56 -18.64
CA ALA A 66 16.23 -17.27 -17.97
C ALA A 66 16.32 -15.82 -17.46
N ARG A 67 15.70 -14.85 -18.16
CA ARG A 67 15.65 -13.44 -17.72
C ARG A 67 14.71 -13.26 -16.53
N LEU A 68 13.56 -13.92 -16.51
CA LEU A 68 12.65 -13.91 -15.37
C LEU A 68 13.31 -14.57 -14.15
N ASP A 69 13.96 -15.71 -14.34
CA ASP A 69 14.72 -16.38 -13.27
C ASP A 69 15.83 -15.48 -12.70
N TYR A 70 16.53 -14.73 -13.56
CA TYR A 70 17.51 -13.74 -13.10
C TYR A 70 16.87 -12.61 -12.27
N PHE A 71 15.70 -12.11 -12.70
CA PHE A 71 14.99 -11.08 -11.96
C PHE A 71 14.60 -11.58 -10.56
N PHE A 72 13.89 -12.71 -10.48
CA PHE A 72 13.40 -13.26 -9.22
C PHE A 72 14.51 -13.84 -8.34
N GLY A 73 15.57 -14.39 -8.95
CA GLY A 73 16.68 -15.03 -8.24
C GLY A 73 17.78 -14.07 -7.76
N ALA A 74 17.95 -12.90 -8.39
CA ALA A 74 19.05 -11.99 -8.07
C ALA A 74 18.64 -10.51 -7.91
N VAL A 75 17.75 -10.00 -8.75
CA VAL A 75 17.33 -8.58 -8.68
C VAL A 75 16.41 -8.35 -7.48
N LEU A 76 15.46 -9.28 -7.27
CA LEU A 76 14.50 -9.22 -6.17
C LEU A 76 15.18 -9.11 -4.80
N ASP A 77 16.29 -9.83 -4.60
CA ASP A 77 17.04 -9.79 -3.34
C ASP A 77 17.51 -8.36 -3.02
N LYS A 78 18.03 -7.66 -4.03
CA LYS A 78 18.51 -6.28 -3.90
C LYS A 78 17.37 -5.30 -3.62
N ILE A 79 16.22 -5.50 -4.28
CA ILE A 79 15.02 -4.69 -4.07
C ILE A 79 14.55 -4.81 -2.62
N CYS A 80 14.48 -6.05 -2.10
CA CYS A 80 14.05 -6.31 -0.73
C CYS A 80 14.96 -5.63 0.30
N GLN A 81 16.28 -5.74 0.14
CA GLN A 81 17.26 -5.12 1.03
C GLN A 81 17.16 -3.58 0.99
N ALA A 82 17.20 -3.00 -0.20
CA ALA A 82 17.18 -1.55 -0.37
C ALA A 82 15.88 -0.95 0.19
N LYS A 83 14.73 -1.60 -0.05
CA LYS A 83 13.45 -1.08 0.41
C LYS A 83 13.26 -1.22 1.92
N ALA A 84 13.69 -2.34 2.51
CA ALA A 84 13.66 -2.52 3.96
C ALA A 84 14.50 -1.46 4.68
N GLU A 85 15.69 -1.16 4.15
CA GLU A 85 16.57 -0.15 4.71
C GLU A 85 15.99 1.26 4.57
N SER A 86 15.51 1.63 3.38
CA SER A 86 14.86 2.93 3.14
C SER A 86 13.66 3.15 4.07
N TRP A 87 12.83 2.12 4.26
CA TRP A 87 11.67 2.20 5.15
C TRP A 87 12.07 2.27 6.63
N ARG A 88 13.11 1.54 7.04
CA ARG A 88 13.67 1.64 8.39
C ARG A 88 14.12 3.08 8.70
N GLN A 89 14.83 3.70 7.77
CA GLN A 89 15.30 5.08 7.93
C GLN A 89 14.15 6.10 7.99
N SER A 90 13.10 5.92 7.18
CA SER A 90 11.94 6.83 7.19
C SER A 90 11.10 6.73 8.47
N THR A 91 11.10 5.57 9.12
CA THR A 91 10.30 5.30 10.32
C THR A 91 11.03 5.59 11.63
N GLN A 92 12.37 5.55 11.62
CA GLN A 92 13.23 5.70 12.81
C GLN A 92 12.93 6.95 13.65
N ALA A 93 12.61 8.08 13.02
CA ALA A 93 12.40 9.36 13.70
C ALA A 93 11.17 9.36 14.62
N TRP A 94 10.15 8.56 14.29
CA TRP A 94 8.85 8.60 14.96
C TRP A 94 8.45 7.27 15.60
N GLU A 95 9.04 6.15 15.19
CA GLU A 95 8.86 4.84 15.85
C GLU A 95 9.22 4.87 17.33
N GLY A 96 10.31 5.56 17.69
CA GLY A 96 10.75 5.72 19.08
C GLY A 96 9.72 6.39 19.99
N GLN A 97 8.75 7.10 19.41
CA GLN A 97 7.65 7.73 20.15
C GLN A 97 6.47 6.79 20.37
N LEU A 98 6.36 5.74 19.56
CA LEU A 98 5.25 4.78 19.55
C LEU A 98 5.60 3.52 20.34
N LYS A 99 6.85 3.09 20.32
CA LYS A 99 7.30 1.86 20.96
C LYS A 99 8.74 1.95 21.45
N LYS A 100 9.08 1.14 22.46
CA LYS A 100 10.46 1.01 22.95
C LYS A 100 11.32 0.35 21.86
N VAL A 101 12.15 1.13 21.20
CA VAL A 101 13.06 0.66 20.15
C VAL A 101 14.24 -0.04 20.81
N TYR A 102 14.33 -1.36 20.64
CA TYR A 102 15.54 -2.12 21.00
C TYR A 102 16.71 -1.68 20.09
N PRO A 103 17.99 -1.81 20.50
CA PRO A 103 19.15 -1.37 19.72
C PRO A 103 19.19 -1.98 18.30
N PRO A 104 19.81 -1.28 17.32
CA PRO A 104 19.73 -1.66 15.91
C PRO A 104 20.38 -3.03 15.71
N ALA A 105 19.57 -4.01 15.30
CA ALA A 105 20.09 -5.18 14.61
C ALA A 105 20.09 -4.82 13.13
N ASP A 106 21.22 -4.98 12.43
CA ASP A 106 21.41 -4.57 11.03
C ASP A 106 20.37 -5.11 10.03
N GLN A 107 19.53 -6.07 10.44
CA GLN A 107 18.60 -6.82 9.60
C GLN A 107 17.10 -6.68 9.96
N ARG A 108 16.68 -5.67 10.72
CA ARG A 108 15.24 -5.45 11.00
C ARG A 108 14.41 -5.19 9.75
N LYS A 109 13.18 -5.71 9.71
CA LYS A 109 12.22 -5.56 8.60
C LYS A 109 12.69 -6.14 7.25
N VAL A 110 13.83 -6.83 7.21
CA VAL A 110 14.31 -7.48 5.99
C VAL A 110 13.34 -8.63 5.65
N PRO A 111 12.73 -8.63 4.45
CA PRO A 111 11.76 -9.64 4.07
C PRO A 111 12.37 -11.03 3.91
N TYR A 112 11.64 -12.05 4.33
CA TYR A 112 11.90 -13.44 4.01
C TYR A 112 11.28 -13.80 2.67
N ILE A 113 12.11 -14.08 1.67
CA ILE A 113 11.66 -14.67 0.41
C ILE A 113 11.58 -16.19 0.62
N ILE A 114 10.36 -16.69 0.77
CA ILE A 114 10.11 -18.12 0.95
C ILE A 114 10.15 -18.84 -0.41
N TYR A 115 9.55 -18.21 -1.42
CA TYR A 115 9.60 -18.67 -2.81
C TYR A 115 9.59 -17.47 -3.77
N ALA A 116 10.37 -17.55 -4.84
CA ALA A 116 10.38 -16.62 -5.95
C ALA A 116 10.87 -17.40 -7.17
N GLY A 117 9.96 -17.92 -7.99
CA GLY A 117 10.33 -18.79 -9.09
C GLY A 117 9.34 -18.69 -10.24
N GLY A 118 9.85 -18.45 -11.44
CA GLY A 118 9.07 -18.22 -12.65
C GLY A 118 8.30 -16.91 -12.58
N ASP A 119 7.07 -16.97 -12.08
CA ASP A 119 6.07 -15.90 -12.02
C ASP A 119 5.50 -15.63 -10.62
N ASP A 120 5.43 -16.64 -9.74
CA ASP A 120 4.87 -16.49 -8.38
C ASP A 120 5.95 -16.09 -7.36
N LEU A 121 5.56 -15.17 -6.48
CA LEU A 121 6.36 -14.61 -5.42
C LEU A 121 5.66 -14.78 -4.08
N PHE A 122 6.37 -15.34 -3.10
CA PHE A 122 5.88 -15.51 -1.73
C PHE A 122 6.88 -14.94 -0.72
N ILE A 123 6.51 -13.78 -0.16
CA ILE A 123 7.34 -13.02 0.79
C ILE A 123 6.63 -12.90 2.15
N VAL A 124 7.40 -13.02 3.23
CA VAL A 124 6.94 -12.76 4.60
C VAL A 124 7.81 -11.65 5.21
N SER A 125 7.19 -10.61 5.77
CA SER A 125 7.93 -9.52 6.45
C SER A 125 7.06 -8.87 7.53
N THR A 126 7.52 -7.78 8.14
CA THR A 126 6.66 -6.91 8.93
C THR A 126 5.58 -6.31 8.02
N TRP A 127 4.36 -6.17 8.53
CA TRP A 127 3.22 -5.77 7.69
C TRP A 127 3.37 -4.38 7.06
N ASP A 128 4.08 -3.47 7.74
CA ASP A 128 4.24 -2.07 7.41
C ASP A 128 5.09 -1.85 6.15
N VAL A 129 6.11 -2.69 5.92
CA VAL A 129 6.99 -2.55 4.75
C VAL A 129 6.38 -3.14 3.47
N LEU A 130 5.49 -4.13 3.59
CA LEU A 130 5.01 -4.91 2.44
C LEU A 130 4.29 -4.10 1.36
N PRO A 131 3.40 -3.14 1.65
CA PRO A 131 2.77 -2.34 0.59
C PRO A 131 3.78 -1.52 -0.21
N HIS A 132 4.81 -0.99 0.45
CA HIS A 132 5.88 -0.23 -0.19
C HIS A 132 6.82 -1.14 -0.99
N LEU A 133 7.09 -2.34 -0.48
CA LEU A 133 7.87 -3.36 -1.17
C LEU A 133 7.17 -3.87 -2.42
N ALA A 134 5.87 -4.18 -2.34
CA ALA A 134 5.07 -4.63 -3.48
C ALA A 134 5.08 -3.60 -4.61
N ARG A 135 4.92 -2.31 -4.27
CA ARG A 135 4.98 -1.21 -5.24
C ARG A 135 6.34 -1.08 -5.91
N GLU A 136 7.43 -1.25 -5.14
CA GLU A 136 8.80 -1.21 -5.65
C GLU A 136 9.09 -2.40 -6.59
N ILE A 137 8.69 -3.61 -6.18
CA ILE A 137 8.83 -4.82 -6.98
C ILE A 137 8.10 -4.66 -8.31
N ARG A 138 6.85 -4.20 -8.30
CA ARG A 138 6.10 -3.94 -9.54
C ARG A 138 6.78 -2.92 -10.43
N GLN A 139 7.28 -1.82 -9.86
CA GLN A 139 7.98 -0.80 -10.65
C GLN A 139 9.23 -1.35 -11.33
N LYS A 140 10.09 -2.00 -10.54
CA LYS A 140 11.37 -2.52 -11.03
C LYS A 140 11.17 -3.65 -12.03
N PHE A 141 10.12 -4.44 -11.87
CA PHE A 141 9.73 -5.43 -12.85
C PHE A 141 9.19 -4.80 -14.14
N GLY A 142 8.33 -3.78 -14.04
CA GLY A 142 7.89 -3.00 -15.20
C GLY A 142 9.08 -2.40 -15.97
N GLU A 143 10.01 -1.74 -15.26
CA GLU A 143 11.27 -1.23 -15.84
C GLU A 143 12.09 -2.35 -16.51
N PHE A 144 12.22 -3.51 -15.86
CA PHE A 144 12.95 -4.66 -16.39
C PHE A 144 12.30 -5.27 -17.65
N CYS A 145 10.97 -5.27 -17.71
CA CYS A 145 10.17 -5.79 -18.82
C CYS A 145 9.75 -4.70 -19.82
N LEU A 146 10.23 -3.47 -19.68
CA LEU A 146 9.86 -2.31 -20.51
C LEU A 146 8.33 -2.09 -20.57
N ASP A 147 7.67 -2.24 -19.42
CA ASP A 147 6.23 -2.12 -19.20
C ASP A 147 5.36 -3.01 -20.12
N ARG A 148 5.95 -4.09 -20.64
CA ARG A 148 5.24 -5.10 -21.46
C ARG A 148 4.53 -6.16 -20.61
N LEU A 149 4.96 -6.32 -19.36
CA LEU A 149 4.40 -7.25 -18.40
C LEU A 149 4.01 -6.51 -17.13
N THR A 150 2.91 -6.93 -16.53
CA THR A 150 2.39 -6.38 -15.28
C THR A 150 2.39 -7.46 -14.20
N MET A 151 2.18 -7.05 -12.96
CA MET A 151 2.04 -7.99 -11.83
C MET A 151 0.85 -7.58 -10.99
N SER A 152 0.15 -8.61 -10.49
CA SER A 152 -0.87 -8.45 -9.46
C SER A 152 -0.33 -8.94 -8.12
N GLY A 153 -0.86 -8.39 -7.03
CA GLY A 153 -0.42 -8.71 -5.68
C GLY A 153 -1.55 -8.82 -4.67
N GLY A 154 -1.35 -9.61 -3.63
CA GLY A 154 -2.21 -9.70 -2.47
C GLY A 154 -1.41 -9.64 -1.18
N ILE A 155 -1.84 -8.79 -0.24
CA ILE A 155 -1.22 -8.69 1.09
C ILE A 155 -2.24 -9.08 2.16
N ALA A 156 -1.84 -10.01 3.03
CA ALA A 156 -2.55 -10.34 4.25
C ALA A 156 -1.69 -10.06 5.49
N ILE A 157 -2.34 -9.73 6.60
CA ILE A 157 -1.68 -9.41 7.87
C ILE A 157 -2.06 -10.44 8.93
N GLY A 158 -1.06 -10.94 9.66
CA GLY A 158 -1.22 -11.98 10.68
C GLY A 158 -0.79 -11.49 12.06
N ARG A 159 -1.46 -11.99 13.11
CA ARG A 159 -1.02 -11.78 14.50
C ARG A 159 0.21 -12.64 14.81
N PRO A 160 1.08 -12.29 15.77
CA PRO A 160 2.34 -13.01 15.99
C PRO A 160 2.18 -14.53 16.18
N LYS A 161 1.10 -14.97 16.84
CA LYS A 161 0.80 -16.40 17.10
C LYS A 161 -0.18 -17.03 16.09
N PHE A 162 -0.58 -16.28 15.06
CA PHE A 162 -1.51 -16.79 14.06
C PHE A 162 -0.76 -17.71 13.08
N PRO A 163 -1.36 -18.83 12.63
CA PRO A 163 -0.66 -19.75 11.74
C PRO A 163 -0.31 -19.12 10.39
N LEU A 164 0.96 -19.19 9.99
CA LEU A 164 1.47 -18.60 8.75
C LEU A 164 0.71 -19.10 7.51
N TYR A 165 0.43 -20.40 7.44
CA TYR A 165 -0.27 -20.99 6.27
C TYR A 165 -1.66 -20.38 6.05
N LYS A 166 -2.39 -20.02 7.12
CA LYS A 166 -3.69 -19.34 7.01
C LYS A 166 -3.53 -17.91 6.49
N THR A 167 -2.49 -17.19 6.91
CA THR A 167 -2.22 -15.86 6.36
C THR A 167 -1.76 -15.95 4.91
N ALA A 168 -1.03 -16.99 4.53
CA ALA A 168 -0.65 -17.25 3.16
C ALA A 168 -1.86 -17.54 2.26
N GLU A 169 -2.83 -18.30 2.76
CA GLU A 169 -4.12 -18.52 2.08
C GLU A 169 -4.88 -17.21 1.90
N GLN A 170 -4.96 -16.37 2.94
CA GLN A 170 -5.59 -15.04 2.86
C GLN A 170 -4.88 -14.12 1.85
N ALA A 171 -3.55 -14.15 1.78
CA ALA A 171 -2.79 -13.40 0.78
C ALA A 171 -3.06 -13.92 -0.64
N GLY A 172 -3.22 -15.23 -0.81
CA GLY A 172 -3.64 -15.84 -2.08
C GLY A 172 -5.04 -15.41 -2.50
N GLN A 173 -6.01 -15.41 -1.58
CA GLN A 173 -7.36 -14.90 -1.86
C GLN A 173 -7.34 -13.41 -2.26
N ALA A 174 -6.50 -12.60 -1.60
CA ALA A 174 -6.30 -11.20 -1.96
C ALA A 174 -5.67 -11.05 -3.36
N LEU A 175 -4.71 -11.89 -3.72
CA LEU A 175 -4.11 -11.89 -5.06
C LEU A 175 -5.16 -12.22 -6.13
N GLU A 176 -6.01 -13.22 -5.90
CA GLU A 176 -7.10 -13.55 -6.82
C GLU A 176 -8.11 -12.40 -6.97
N GLN A 177 -8.41 -11.67 -5.89
CA GLN A 177 -9.23 -10.45 -5.96
C GLN A 177 -8.57 -9.35 -6.82
N SER A 178 -7.25 -9.24 -6.80
CA SER A 178 -6.52 -8.32 -7.68
C SER A 178 -6.58 -8.74 -9.14
N LYS A 179 -6.42 -10.04 -9.42
CA LYS A 179 -6.52 -10.55 -10.79
C LYS A 179 -7.94 -10.44 -11.35
N GLY A 180 -8.96 -10.50 -10.50
CA GLY A 180 -10.36 -10.29 -10.87
C GLY A 180 -10.75 -8.82 -11.09
N ARG A 181 -9.84 -7.85 -10.90
CA ARG A 181 -10.13 -6.44 -11.20
C ARG A 181 -10.32 -6.27 -12.71
N GLU A 182 -11.50 -5.82 -13.08
CA GLU A 182 -11.84 -5.43 -14.45
C GLU A 182 -11.93 -3.91 -14.54
N VAL A 183 -11.35 -3.34 -15.60
CA VAL A 183 -11.44 -1.92 -15.93
C VAL A 183 -12.27 -1.83 -17.20
N ASN A 184 -13.52 -1.39 -17.05
CA ASN A 184 -14.45 -1.20 -18.16
C ASN A 184 -14.46 0.28 -18.58
N ASP A 185 -14.38 0.54 -19.89
CA ASP A 185 -14.68 1.85 -20.49
C ASP A 185 -15.92 1.70 -21.36
N GLN A 186 -16.99 2.39 -20.95
CA GLN A 186 -18.34 2.58 -21.54
C GLN A 186 -19.04 1.37 -22.17
N PHE A 187 -18.38 0.52 -22.95
CA PHE A 187 -18.88 -0.75 -23.49
C PHE A 187 -17.80 -1.85 -23.71
N ASN A 188 -16.53 -1.64 -23.33
CA ASN A 188 -15.43 -2.59 -23.54
C ASN A 188 -14.55 -2.79 -22.29
N LEU A 189 -14.06 -4.01 -22.08
CA LEU A 189 -13.01 -4.31 -21.10
C LEU A 189 -11.67 -3.73 -21.60
N VAL A 190 -11.18 -2.68 -20.95
CA VAL A 190 -9.94 -1.95 -21.31
C VAL A 190 -8.71 -2.50 -20.58
N GLY A 191 -8.89 -3.14 -19.44
CA GLY A 191 -7.82 -3.80 -18.71
C GLY A 191 -8.34 -4.78 -17.68
N GLN A 192 -7.57 -5.82 -17.40
CA GLN A 192 -7.80 -6.78 -16.33
C GLN A 192 -6.48 -6.95 -15.58
N LYS A 193 -6.52 -7.15 -14.26
CA LYS A 193 -5.33 -7.35 -13.40
C LYS A 193 -4.54 -6.05 -13.12
N ASP A 194 -3.20 -6.14 -12.97
CA ASP A 194 -2.28 -5.05 -12.59
C ASP A 194 -2.75 -4.26 -11.35
N ALA A 195 -3.05 -5.01 -10.29
CA ALA A 195 -3.64 -4.46 -9.07
C ALA A 195 -3.00 -5.05 -7.80
N LEU A 196 -3.20 -4.35 -6.67
CA LEU A 196 -2.84 -4.82 -5.34
C LEU A 196 -4.07 -4.81 -4.44
N THR A 197 -4.35 -5.94 -3.79
CA THR A 197 -5.36 -6.02 -2.74
C THR A 197 -4.68 -5.98 -1.39
N PHE A 198 -5.02 -4.96 -0.61
CA PHE A 198 -4.50 -4.76 0.74
C PHE A 198 -5.61 -4.30 1.68
N LEU A 199 -5.62 -4.79 2.92
CA LEU A 199 -6.65 -4.47 3.94
C LEU A 199 -8.10 -4.66 3.46
N GLY A 200 -8.33 -5.56 2.50
CA GLY A 200 -9.65 -5.84 1.92
C GLY A 200 -10.11 -4.84 0.87
N THR A 201 -9.22 -4.05 0.27
CA THR A 201 -9.51 -3.15 -0.83
C THR A 201 -8.53 -3.39 -1.98
N THR A 202 -9.07 -3.53 -3.19
CA THR A 202 -8.28 -3.71 -4.43
C THR A 202 -8.01 -2.35 -5.07
N LEU A 203 -6.74 -2.02 -5.27
CA LEU A 203 -6.27 -0.74 -5.82
C LEU A 203 -5.42 -1.00 -7.06
N SER A 204 -5.41 -0.07 -8.01
CA SER A 204 -4.36 -0.07 -9.03
C SER A 204 -3.07 0.38 -8.36
N TRP A 205 -1.95 0.18 -9.05
CA TRP A 205 -0.67 0.71 -8.56
C TRP A 205 -0.65 2.24 -8.47
N THR A 206 -1.40 2.95 -9.32
CA THR A 206 -1.54 4.42 -9.24
C THR A 206 -2.37 4.86 -8.04
N ASP A 207 -3.48 4.16 -7.75
CA ASP A 207 -4.30 4.41 -6.58
C ASP A 207 -3.54 4.10 -5.28
N LEU A 208 -2.67 3.09 -5.31
CA LEU A 208 -1.79 2.77 -4.20
C LEU A 208 -0.80 3.91 -3.91
N ASP A 209 -0.24 4.56 -4.93
CA ASP A 209 0.66 5.71 -4.75
C ASP A 209 -0.08 6.87 -4.07
N ALA A 210 -1.29 7.21 -4.55
CA ALA A 210 -2.12 8.24 -3.94
C ALA A 210 -2.51 7.89 -2.50
N ALA A 211 -2.80 6.61 -2.22
CA ALA A 211 -3.06 6.13 -0.87
C ALA A 211 -1.82 6.27 0.04
N GLN A 212 -0.63 5.91 -0.44
CA GLN A 212 0.63 6.04 0.29
C GLN A 212 0.94 7.50 0.64
N ASP A 213 0.75 8.41 -0.31
CA ASP A 213 0.91 9.85 -0.08
C ASP A 213 -0.04 10.36 1.01
N LEU A 214 -1.30 9.91 1.00
CA LEU A 214 -2.26 10.28 2.03
C LEU A 214 -1.89 9.67 3.39
N VAL A 215 -1.42 8.42 3.43
CA VAL A 215 -0.93 7.78 4.67
C VAL A 215 0.24 8.57 5.26
N GLN A 216 1.21 8.99 4.44
CA GLN A 216 2.33 9.80 4.91
C GLN A 216 1.84 11.13 5.51
N LYS A 217 0.97 11.85 4.78
CA LYS A 217 0.38 13.12 5.26
C LYS A 217 -0.37 12.95 6.58
N LEU A 218 -1.15 11.88 6.72
CA LEU A 218 -1.90 11.60 7.95
C LEU A 218 -0.99 11.17 9.09
N THR A 219 0.06 10.39 8.82
CA THR A 219 1.05 9.98 9.82
C THR A 219 1.81 11.20 10.35
N ASP A 220 2.27 12.10 9.47
CA ASP A 220 2.94 13.34 9.84
C ASP A 220 2.06 14.25 10.71
N LEU A 221 0.75 14.22 10.49
CA LEU A 221 -0.20 14.96 11.33
C LEU A 221 -0.34 14.35 12.72
N LEU A 222 -0.18 13.03 12.88
CA LEU A 222 -0.46 12.32 14.13
C LEU A 222 0.78 12.12 15.03
N VAL A 223 1.98 12.08 14.46
CA VAL A 223 3.22 11.77 15.21
C VAL A 223 4.14 12.99 15.38
N GLY A 224 3.56 14.20 15.36
CA GLY A 224 4.29 15.43 15.65
C GLY A 224 4.73 15.57 17.12
N PRO A 225 5.64 16.53 17.43
CA PRO A 225 6.11 16.79 18.79
C PRO A 225 4.98 17.00 19.81
N ALA A 226 5.28 16.85 21.10
CA ALA A 226 4.28 17.01 22.17
C ALA A 226 3.54 18.35 22.05
N GLY A 227 2.22 18.28 21.81
CA GLY A 227 1.35 19.46 21.60
C GLY A 227 1.20 19.93 20.15
N ASP A 228 1.99 19.42 19.20
CA ASP A 228 1.93 19.73 17.76
C ASP A 228 1.53 18.51 16.91
N HIS A 229 0.46 17.83 17.33
CA HIS A 229 -0.14 16.71 16.60
C HIS A 229 -1.66 16.82 16.55
N ALA A 230 -2.25 16.22 15.53
CA ALA A 230 -3.68 16.09 15.37
C ALA A 230 -4.25 15.02 16.31
N PRO A 231 -5.46 15.21 16.86
CA PRO A 231 -6.10 14.18 17.66
C PRO A 231 -6.55 13.01 16.78
N ARG A 232 -6.49 11.78 17.30
CA ARG A 232 -6.95 10.56 16.60
C ARG A 232 -8.42 10.60 16.16
N SER A 233 -9.25 11.45 16.78
CA SER A 233 -10.62 11.72 16.33
C SER A 233 -10.70 12.25 14.89
N LEU A 234 -9.60 12.77 14.33
CA LEU A 234 -9.51 13.12 12.91
C LEU A 234 -9.66 11.87 12.03
N LEU A 235 -8.97 10.78 12.36
CA LEU A 235 -9.09 9.51 11.63
C LEU A 235 -10.51 8.94 11.73
N GLN A 236 -11.13 9.01 12.90
CA GLN A 236 -12.52 8.59 13.10
C GLN A 236 -13.49 9.38 12.20
N MET A 237 -13.29 10.71 12.10
CA MET A 237 -14.09 11.56 11.22
C MET A 237 -13.88 11.21 9.74
N LEU A 238 -12.64 10.98 9.31
CA LEU A 238 -12.34 10.57 7.93
C LEU A 238 -12.92 9.18 7.60
N ASN A 239 -12.86 8.24 8.55
CA ASN A 239 -13.46 6.92 8.39
C ASN A 239 -14.99 7.02 8.28
N TYR A 240 -15.63 7.87 9.08
CA TYR A 240 -17.06 8.16 8.96
C TYR A 240 -17.41 8.75 7.57
N VAL A 241 -16.60 9.66 7.05
CA VAL A 241 -16.76 10.20 5.69
C VAL A 241 -16.63 9.10 4.64
N ALA A 242 -15.64 8.20 4.78
CA ALA A 242 -15.44 7.08 3.86
C ALA A 242 -16.65 6.12 3.85
N GLN A 243 -17.16 5.75 5.02
CA GLN A 243 -18.35 4.91 5.15
C GLN A 243 -19.59 5.58 4.55
N LEU A 244 -19.78 6.87 4.83
CA LEU A 244 -20.89 7.65 4.27
C LEU A 244 -20.81 7.72 2.74
N TYR A 245 -19.61 7.88 2.17
CA TYR A 245 -19.41 7.80 0.73
C TYR A 245 -19.78 6.44 0.17
N GLN A 246 -19.31 5.34 0.76
CA GLN A 246 -19.62 3.98 0.29
C GLN A 246 -21.13 3.70 0.31
N LEU A 247 -21.84 4.13 1.36
CA LEU A 247 -23.29 4.00 1.45
C LEU A 247 -24.03 4.79 0.37
N GLU A 248 -23.55 6.00 0.02
CA GLU A 248 -24.18 6.86 -0.99
C GLU A 248 -23.77 6.51 -2.42
N ALA A 249 -22.56 5.98 -2.63
CA ALA A 249 -22.04 5.53 -3.91
C ALA A 249 -22.69 4.20 -4.35
N GLY A 250 -23.02 3.32 -3.40
CA GLY A 250 -23.47 1.96 -3.67
C GLY A 250 -22.31 0.98 -3.85
N PRO A 251 -22.59 -0.32 -4.05
CA PRO A 251 -21.57 -1.38 -4.10
C PRO A 251 -20.65 -1.30 -5.33
N THR A 252 -21.13 -0.71 -6.42
CA THR A 252 -20.35 -0.53 -7.64
C THR A 252 -19.61 0.81 -7.59
N LEU A 253 -18.32 0.75 -7.24
CA LEU A 253 -17.39 1.87 -7.38
C LEU A 253 -17.00 2.13 -8.85
N GLU A 254 -17.50 1.33 -9.79
CA GLU A 254 -17.16 1.31 -11.23
C GLU A 254 -17.87 2.37 -12.08
N GLY A 255 -18.34 3.47 -11.49
CA GLY A 255 -18.82 4.63 -12.26
C GLY A 255 -17.68 5.55 -12.67
N GLU A 256 -17.81 6.33 -13.74
CA GLU A 256 -16.81 7.37 -14.09
C GLU A 256 -16.93 8.64 -13.22
N THR A 257 -18.06 8.83 -12.54
CA THR A 257 -18.38 10.08 -11.83
C THR A 257 -18.47 9.89 -10.31
N ILE A 258 -17.92 10.86 -9.56
CA ILE A 258 -18.06 10.90 -8.11
C ILE A 258 -19.50 11.27 -7.78
N LYS A 259 -20.23 10.38 -7.08
CA LYS A 259 -21.55 10.72 -6.55
C LYS A 259 -21.43 11.77 -5.46
N LEU A 260 -21.91 12.97 -5.74
CA LEU A 260 -21.96 14.05 -4.76
C LEU A 260 -23.10 13.77 -3.78
N GLY A 261 -22.78 13.72 -2.49
CA GLY A 261 -23.75 13.42 -1.44
C GLY A 261 -23.43 14.12 -0.12
N ARG A 262 -23.95 13.61 0.99
CA ARG A 262 -23.79 14.21 2.32
C ARG A 262 -22.37 14.06 2.84
N TRP A 263 -21.58 13.13 2.31
CA TRP A 263 -20.17 12.96 2.67
C TRP A 263 -19.33 14.23 2.42
N LEU A 264 -19.59 14.97 1.33
CA LEU A 264 -18.80 16.14 0.95
C LEU A 264 -18.97 17.34 1.90
N PRO A 265 -20.20 17.81 2.24
CA PRO A 265 -20.37 18.84 3.26
C PRO A 265 -19.93 18.37 4.65
N THR A 266 -20.06 17.08 4.97
CA THR A 266 -19.58 16.48 6.22
C THR A 266 -18.06 16.59 6.33
N LEU A 267 -17.33 16.18 5.29
CA LEU A 267 -15.87 16.30 5.20
C LEU A 267 -15.45 17.76 5.39
N HIS A 268 -16.04 18.67 4.63
CA HIS A 268 -15.70 20.09 4.69
C HIS A 268 -15.96 20.70 6.08
N TYR A 269 -17.10 20.40 6.69
CA TYR A 269 -17.43 20.88 8.04
C TYR A 269 -16.50 20.27 9.11
N GLY A 270 -16.24 18.97 9.04
CA GLY A 270 -15.35 18.25 9.94
C GLY A 270 -13.95 18.85 9.94
N ILE A 271 -13.36 19.04 8.75
CA ILE A 271 -12.04 19.66 8.59
C ILE A 271 -12.00 21.07 9.19
N ARG A 272 -12.99 21.93 8.88
CA ARG A 272 -13.06 23.29 9.43
C ARG A 272 -13.16 23.30 10.96
N ARG A 273 -13.87 22.33 11.55
CA ARG A 273 -13.98 22.19 13.01
C ARG A 273 -12.65 21.79 13.64
N PHE A 274 -11.90 20.89 13.02
CA PHE A 274 -10.56 20.50 13.48
C PHE A 274 -9.57 21.66 13.39
N GLN A 275 -9.57 22.42 12.28
CA GLN A 275 -8.69 23.58 12.12
C GLN A 275 -8.81 24.61 13.25
N ARG A 276 -9.99 24.78 13.85
CA ARG A 276 -10.18 25.71 14.98
C ARG A 276 -9.50 25.27 16.26
N ARG A 277 -9.26 23.96 16.41
CA ARG A 277 -8.74 23.32 17.63
C ARG A 277 -7.26 22.97 17.53
N LEU A 278 -6.69 23.04 16.32
CA LEU A 278 -5.31 22.65 16.05
C LEU A 278 -4.33 23.84 16.17
N PRO A 279 -3.05 23.56 16.49
CA PRO A 279 -1.95 24.52 16.39
C PRO A 279 -1.84 25.17 15.00
N ALA A 280 -1.30 26.39 14.94
CA ALA A 280 -1.20 27.17 13.71
C ALA A 280 -0.38 26.46 12.61
N SER A 281 0.65 25.71 12.99
CA SER A 281 1.49 24.84 12.16
C SER A 281 0.69 23.77 11.39
N LEU A 282 -0.32 23.17 12.02
CA LEU A 282 -1.09 22.06 11.43
C LEU A 282 -2.32 22.51 10.64
N LYS A 283 -2.83 23.72 10.89
CA LYS A 283 -4.00 24.27 10.18
C LYS A 283 -3.90 24.21 8.66
N PRO A 284 -2.79 24.61 8.00
CA PRO A 284 -2.69 24.53 6.54
C PRO A 284 -2.61 23.08 6.05
N LYS A 285 -1.90 22.20 6.77
CA LYS A 285 -1.80 20.78 6.42
C LYS A 285 -3.18 20.09 6.44
N VAL A 286 -3.97 20.37 7.47
CA VAL A 286 -5.36 19.86 7.59
C VAL A 286 -6.31 20.52 6.58
N ALA A 287 -6.08 21.79 6.20
CA ALA A 287 -6.84 22.48 5.16
C ALA A 287 -6.72 21.79 3.78
N ALA A 288 -5.56 21.21 3.51
CA ALA A 288 -5.24 20.58 2.23
C ALA A 288 -5.77 19.15 2.10
N LEU A 289 -6.25 18.53 3.18
CA LEU A 289 -6.74 17.14 3.15
C LEU A 289 -7.89 16.93 2.16
N PRO A 290 -8.94 17.76 2.09
CA PRO A 290 -10.00 17.59 1.08
C PRO A 290 -9.48 17.61 -0.36
N LEU A 291 -8.48 18.45 -0.65
CA LEU A 291 -7.88 18.50 -1.99
C LEU A 291 -7.09 17.22 -2.28
N SER A 292 -6.34 16.71 -1.31
CA SER A 292 -5.62 15.45 -1.45
C SER A 292 -6.57 14.25 -1.60
N ILE A 293 -7.66 14.21 -0.83
CA ILE A 293 -8.68 13.13 -0.88
C ILE A 293 -9.43 13.12 -2.22
N LEU A 294 -9.59 14.29 -2.85
CA LEU A 294 -10.26 14.45 -4.14
C LEU A 294 -9.29 14.51 -5.31
N GLU A 295 -7.98 14.44 -5.06
CA GLU A 295 -6.91 14.57 -6.07
C GLU A 295 -7.06 15.84 -6.93
N LEU A 296 -7.46 16.94 -6.30
CA LEU A 296 -7.69 18.22 -6.98
C LEU A 296 -6.50 19.17 -6.85
N ASN A 297 -6.16 19.83 -7.95
CA ASN A 297 -5.15 20.90 -7.99
C ASN A 297 -5.78 22.26 -7.63
N GLY A 298 -5.23 22.98 -6.63
CA GLY A 298 -5.62 24.35 -6.31
C GLY A 298 -5.27 24.83 -4.89
N PRO A 299 -5.31 26.15 -4.59
CA PRO A 299 -5.02 26.68 -3.26
C PRO A 299 -6.16 26.42 -2.27
N ALA A 300 -5.85 25.85 -1.10
CA ALA A 300 -6.78 25.51 0.00
C ALA A 300 -7.32 26.73 0.80
N ASN A 301 -7.27 27.94 0.23
CA ASN A 301 -7.29 29.17 1.02
C ASN A 301 -8.68 29.80 1.24
N ASN A 302 -9.78 29.23 0.72
CA ASN A 302 -11.12 29.79 1.02
C ASN A 302 -12.31 28.82 0.82
N ALA A 303 -13.16 28.67 1.84
CA ALA A 303 -14.27 27.71 1.89
C ALA A 303 -15.40 27.95 0.84
N SER A 304 -15.71 29.20 0.53
CA SER A 304 -16.73 29.56 -0.47
C SER A 304 -16.22 29.36 -1.90
N LYS A 305 -14.94 29.65 -2.15
CA LYS A 305 -14.27 29.40 -3.43
C LYS A 305 -14.01 27.91 -3.64
N LEU A 306 -13.70 27.16 -2.58
CA LEU A 306 -13.44 25.72 -2.63
C LEU A 306 -14.68 24.92 -3.06
N ARG A 307 -15.89 25.21 -2.54
CA ARG A 307 -17.11 24.50 -2.99
C ARG A 307 -17.44 24.73 -4.46
N ARG A 308 -17.24 25.96 -4.97
CA ARG A 308 -17.47 26.31 -6.38
C ARG A 308 -16.39 25.70 -7.27
N SER A 309 -15.12 25.81 -6.86
CA SER A 309 -13.97 25.17 -7.52
C SER A 309 -14.10 23.65 -7.56
N ILE A 310 -14.48 23.00 -6.45
CA ILE A 310 -14.70 21.55 -6.39
C ILE A 310 -15.86 21.16 -7.30
N ARG A 311 -16.97 21.90 -7.33
CA ARG A 311 -18.10 21.57 -8.22
C ARG A 311 -17.75 21.76 -9.70
N ASP A 312 -17.03 22.82 -10.04
CA ASP A 312 -16.58 23.12 -11.41
C ASP A 312 -15.44 22.20 -11.87
N GLN A 313 -14.59 21.73 -10.95
CA GLN A 313 -13.55 20.75 -11.23
C GLN A 313 -14.15 19.35 -11.29
N LEU A 314 -15.01 18.93 -10.37
CA LEU A 314 -15.66 17.61 -10.40
C LEU A 314 -16.59 17.39 -11.60
N SER A 315 -17.11 18.46 -12.21
CA SER A 315 -17.85 18.36 -13.49
C SER A 315 -16.94 18.24 -14.71
N ARG A 316 -15.65 18.58 -14.58
CA ARG A 316 -14.61 18.51 -15.62
C ARG A 316 -13.62 17.35 -15.43
N VAL A 317 -13.53 16.82 -14.22
CA VAL A 317 -12.66 15.72 -13.81
C VAL A 317 -13.35 14.42 -14.23
N ARG A 318 -13.00 13.95 -15.43
CA ARG A 318 -13.35 12.63 -15.99
C ARG A 318 -12.52 11.49 -15.40
N THR A 319 -11.95 11.63 -14.20
CA THR A 319 -11.02 10.61 -13.68
C THR A 319 -11.72 9.71 -12.68
N GLY A 320 -11.89 8.44 -13.06
CA GLY A 320 -12.32 7.34 -12.19
C GLY A 320 -11.36 7.01 -11.03
N TRP A 321 -10.42 7.90 -10.74
CA TRP A 321 -9.27 7.75 -9.85
C TRP A 321 -9.37 8.87 -8.82
N THR A 322 -10.16 8.67 -7.76
CA THR A 322 -10.16 9.60 -6.64
C THR A 322 -10.12 8.82 -5.34
N THR A 323 -9.19 9.22 -4.48
CA THR A 323 -8.93 8.60 -3.18
C THR A 323 -10.19 8.46 -2.32
N ILE A 324 -11.21 9.31 -2.49
CA ILE A 324 -12.49 9.18 -1.77
C ILE A 324 -13.13 7.78 -1.91
N ARG A 325 -12.96 7.09 -3.05
CA ARG A 325 -13.54 5.76 -3.30
C ARG A 325 -13.01 4.69 -2.37
N TYR A 326 -11.75 4.83 -1.99
CA TYR A 326 -11.03 3.89 -1.16
C TYR A 326 -10.49 4.54 0.12
N LEU A 327 -11.02 5.70 0.54
CA LEU A 327 -10.52 6.49 1.66
C LEU A 327 -10.40 5.71 2.98
N ALA A 328 -11.23 4.68 3.16
CA ALA A 328 -11.16 3.79 4.31
C ALA A 328 -9.79 3.10 4.44
N LEU A 329 -9.14 2.75 3.33
CA LEU A 329 -7.83 2.08 3.31
C LEU A 329 -6.72 2.95 3.90
N PRO A 330 -6.40 4.15 3.38
CA PRO A 330 -5.31 4.97 3.92
C PRO A 330 -5.61 5.43 5.36
N VAL A 331 -6.88 5.62 5.73
CA VAL A 331 -7.26 5.95 7.11
C VAL A 331 -6.95 4.78 8.05
N ARG A 332 -7.38 3.57 7.70
CA ARG A 332 -7.13 2.35 8.49
C ARG A 332 -5.64 1.99 8.53
N TRP A 333 -4.94 2.16 7.42
CA TRP A 333 -3.49 1.95 7.34
C TRP A 333 -2.77 2.91 8.29
N THR A 334 -3.09 4.20 8.25
CA THR A 334 -2.52 5.19 9.19
C THR A 334 -2.85 4.84 10.64
N GLU A 335 -4.09 4.43 10.92
CA GLU A 335 -4.47 3.98 12.27
C GLU A 335 -3.58 2.82 12.74
N TYR A 336 -3.32 1.84 11.88
CA TYR A 336 -2.48 0.70 12.21
C TYR A 336 -1.00 1.07 12.39
N LEU A 337 -0.47 2.00 11.61
CA LEU A 337 0.92 2.49 11.75
C LEU A 337 1.12 3.31 13.04
N THR A 338 0.12 4.09 13.43
CA THR A 338 0.24 5.05 14.57
C THR A 338 -0.34 4.51 15.87
N ARG A 339 -0.85 3.28 15.88
CA ARG A 339 -1.36 2.62 17.08
C ARG A 339 -0.20 2.21 17.98
N LYS A 340 -0.29 2.58 19.26
CA LYS A 340 0.57 2.05 20.30
C LYS A 340 -0.04 0.73 20.76
N GLU A 341 0.63 -0.39 20.52
CA GLU A 341 0.32 -1.64 21.23
C GLU A 341 1.15 -1.64 22.52
N GLU A 342 0.46 -1.69 23.66
CA GLU A 342 1.04 -1.73 25.02
C GLU A 342 1.73 -3.06 25.31
#